data_AF-A0A2V9L157-F1
#
_entry.id   AF-A0A2V9L157-F1
#
_cell.length_a   1.000
_cell.length_b   1.000
_cell.length_c   1.000
_cell.angle_alpha   90.00
_cell.angle_beta   90.00
_cell.angle_gamma   90.00
#
_symmetry.space_group_name_H-M   'P 1'
#
loop_
_entity.id
_entity.type
_entity.pdbx_description
1 polymer ?
#
loop_
_entity_poly.entity_id
_entity_poly.type
_entity_poly.pdbx_seq_one_letter_code
_entity_poly.pdbx_strand_id
1 'polypeptide(L)'
;SSNDLRTADYREGIPLLRAKLKEAAPRAIAFNGKVAYEKFSGCPVRLGLQRETFEGARVFVLPSTSGRNGSLTRARKLAYFCSLARWMKRHGQ
;
A
#
# COMPACT_ATOMS: atom_id res chain seq x y z
N SER A 1 -11.34 -14.43 4.73
CA SER A 1 -10.94 -13.78 3.46
C SER A 1 -10.71 -12.30 3.75
N SER A 2 -9.93 -11.55 2.95
CA SER A 2 -9.72 -10.10 3.20
C SER A 2 -11.01 -9.24 3.11
N ASN A 3 -12.14 -9.86 2.78
CA ASN A 3 -13.48 -9.26 2.69
C ASN A 3 -14.18 -9.16 4.05
N ASP A 4 -13.71 -9.87 5.07
CA ASP A 4 -14.32 -9.92 6.40
C ASP A 4 -13.83 -8.78 7.32
N LEU A 5 -12.84 -8.00 6.87
CA LEU A 5 -12.27 -6.89 7.65
C LEU A 5 -13.16 -5.64 7.57
N ARG A 6 -13.69 -5.26 8.74
CA ARG A 6 -14.42 -4.03 9.00
C ARG A 6 -13.45 -2.86 9.13
N THR A 7 -13.92 -1.64 8.92
CA THR A 7 -13.12 -0.42 9.11
C THR A 7 -12.56 -0.33 10.54
N ALA A 8 -13.29 -0.83 11.54
CA ALA A 8 -12.82 -0.91 12.93
C ALA A 8 -11.56 -1.75 13.07
N ASP A 9 -11.49 -2.92 12.41
CA ASP A 9 -10.33 -3.82 12.45
C ASP A 9 -9.07 -3.15 11.89
N TYR A 10 -9.22 -2.31 10.86
CA TYR A 10 -8.10 -1.50 10.35
C TYR A 10 -7.64 -0.47 11.38
N ARG A 11 -8.58 0.19 12.08
CA ARG A 11 -8.26 1.20 13.10
C ARG A 11 -7.54 0.58 14.29
N GLU A 12 -7.97 -0.59 14.74
CA GLU A 12 -7.32 -1.34 15.82
C GLU A 12 -5.92 -1.83 15.44
N GLY A 13 -5.70 -2.14 14.16
CA GLY A 13 -4.39 -2.53 13.64
C GLY A 13 -3.39 -1.38 13.44
N ILE A 14 -3.85 -0.12 13.34
CA ILE A 14 -2.99 1.05 13.07
C ILE A 14 -1.88 1.22 14.12
N PRO A 15 -2.15 1.18 15.44
CA PRO A 15 -1.11 1.36 16.45
C PRO A 15 0.02 0.33 16.33
N LEU A 16 -0.33 -0.95 16.12
CA LEU A 16 0.66 -2.02 15.95
C LEU A 16 1.46 -1.86 14.66
N LEU A 17 0.79 -1.52 13.56
CA LEU A 17 1.46 -1.26 12.28
C LEU A 17 2.43 -0.08 12.41
N ARG A 18 1.99 1.00 13.05
CA ARG A 18 2.82 2.19 13.32
C ARG A 18 4.06 1.83 14.13
N ALA A 19 3.92 1.05 15.20
CA ALA A 19 5.05 0.61 16.02
C ALA A 19 6.09 -0.15 15.18
N LYS A 20 5.64 -1.14 14.39
CA LYS A 20 6.52 -1.92 13.49
C LYS A 20 7.23 -1.06 12.44
N LEU A 21 6.53 -0.07 11.88
CA LEU A 21 7.09 0.81 10.86
C LEU A 21 8.08 1.82 11.44
N LYS A 22 7.84 2.30 12.67
CA LYS A 22 8.81 3.13 13.39
C LYS A 22 10.10 2.37 13.68
N GLU A 23 9.99 1.11 14.09
CA GLU A 23 11.15 0.24 14.34
C GLU A 23 11.91 -0.09 13.04
N ALA A 24 11.19 -0.49 11.98
CA ALA A 24 11.81 -0.86 10.71
C ALA A 24 12.33 0.34 9.89
N ALA A 25 11.83 1.56 10.18
CA ALA A 25 12.13 2.81 9.48
C ALA A 25 12.26 2.66 7.94
N PRO A 26 11.26 2.08 7.25
CA PRO A 26 11.40 1.79 5.84
C PRO A 26 11.33 3.07 5.01
N ARG A 27 12.02 3.08 3.87
CA ARG A 27 11.96 4.21 2.93
C ARG A 27 10.64 4.26 2.15
N ALA A 28 10.01 3.11 1.94
CA ALA A 28 8.73 3.00 1.28
C ALA A 28 7.86 1.90 1.88
N ILE A 29 6.54 2.11 1.85
CA ILE A 29 5.52 1.15 2.26
C ILE A 29 4.65 0.87 1.05
N ALA A 30 4.52 -0.41 0.68
CA ALA A 30 3.69 -0.84 -0.43
C ALA A 30 2.42 -1.54 0.09
N PHE A 31 1.28 -0.85 0.04
CA PHE A 31 -0.02 -1.43 0.35
C PHE A 31 -0.54 -2.25 -0.83
N ASN A 32 -0.65 -3.57 -0.65
CA ASN A 32 -1.13 -4.49 -1.67
C ASN A 32 -2.66 -4.51 -1.76
N GLY A 33 -3.24 -3.48 -2.37
CA GLY A 33 -4.67 -3.39 -2.63
C GLY A 33 -5.22 -2.01 -2.30
N LYS A 34 -5.87 -1.39 -3.29
CA LYS A 34 -6.52 -0.08 -3.17
C LYS A 34 -7.55 -0.03 -2.03
N VAL A 35 -8.49 -0.97 -2.02
CA VAL A 35 -9.62 -0.96 -1.06
C VAL A 35 -9.14 -1.06 0.39
N ALA A 36 -8.13 -1.89 0.65
CA ALA A 36 -7.55 -2.01 1.99
C ALA A 36 -6.92 -0.68 2.43
N TYR A 37 -6.21 0.00 1.54
CA TYR A 37 -5.63 1.31 1.85
C TYR A 37 -6.70 2.40 2.01
N GLU A 38 -7.76 2.42 1.21
CA GLU A 38 -8.85 3.39 1.37
C GLU A 38 -9.58 3.22 2.71
N LYS A 39 -9.80 1.97 3.15
CA LYS A 39 -10.34 1.68 4.49
C LYS A 39 -9.39 2.12 5.61
N PHE A 40 -8.08 1.96 5.39
CA PHE A 40 -7.03 2.36 6.32
C PHE A 40 -6.88 3.88 6.44
N SER A 41 -6.84 4.60 5.31
CA SER A 41 -6.64 6.06 5.28
C SER A 41 -7.94 6.83 5.54
N GLY A 42 -9.09 6.21 5.32
CA GLY A 42 -10.40 6.86 5.38
C GLY A 42 -10.71 7.75 4.19
N CYS A 43 -9.86 7.77 3.16
CA CYS A 43 -9.99 8.62 1.98
C CYS A 43 -9.85 7.80 0.69
N PRO A 44 -10.54 8.19 -0.40
CA PRO A 44 -10.35 7.57 -1.71
C PRO A 44 -8.95 7.87 -2.25
N VAL A 45 -8.33 6.87 -2.88
CA VAL A 45 -6.94 6.98 -3.37
C VAL A 45 -6.78 6.47 -4.79
N ARG A 46 -5.63 6.76 -5.41
CA ARG A 46 -5.26 6.20 -6.72
C ARG A 46 -4.15 5.17 -6.54
N LEU A 47 -4.07 4.21 -7.46
CA LEU A 47 -2.93 3.30 -7.52
C LEU A 47 -1.64 4.06 -7.85
N GLY A 48 -0.52 3.64 -7.27
CA GLY A 48 0.80 4.24 -7.46
C GLY A 48 1.33 4.96 -6.22
N LEU A 49 2.30 5.86 -6.45
CA LEU A 49 2.90 6.69 -5.40
C LEU A 49 1.88 7.69 -4.87
N GLN A 50 1.76 7.78 -3.54
CA GLN A 50 0.92 8.77 -2.87
C GLN A 50 1.74 10.03 -2.55
N ARG A 51 1.03 11.16 -2.44
CA ARG A 51 1.64 12.44 -2.02
C ARG A 51 2.04 12.39 -0.55
N GLU A 52 1.21 11.74 0.26
CA GLU A 52 1.38 11.62 1.70
C GLU A 52 2.42 10.55 2.06
N THR A 53 3.08 10.78 3.19
CA THR A 53 3.98 9.82 3.83
C THR A 53 3.31 9.21 5.05
N PHE A 54 3.71 7.99 5.41
CA PHE A 54 3.26 7.35 6.64
C PHE A 54 4.47 6.92 7.46
N GLU A 55 4.58 7.43 8.69
CA GLU A 55 5.75 7.23 9.55
C GLU A 55 7.08 7.59 8.86
N GLY A 56 7.10 8.69 8.10
CA GLY A 56 8.28 9.14 7.34
C GLY A 56 8.55 8.36 6.05
N ALA A 57 7.88 7.22 5.83
CA ALA A 57 8.02 6.41 4.64
C ALA A 57 7.11 6.88 3.50
N ARG A 58 7.57 6.69 2.25
CA ARG A 58 6.77 6.98 1.06
C ARG A 58 5.74 5.89 0.80
N VAL A 59 4.49 6.27 0.60
CA VAL A 59 3.41 5.30 0.45
C VAL A 59 3.16 4.97 -1.03
N PHE A 60 3.07 3.68 -1.33
CA PHE A 60 2.66 3.14 -2.61
C PHE A 60 1.41 2.28 -2.45
N VAL A 61 0.40 2.53 -3.29
CA VAL A 61 -0.81 1.72 -3.35
C VAL A 61 -0.75 0.85 -4.59
N LEU A 62 -0.60 -0.44 -4.40
CA LEU A 62 -0.52 -1.42 -5.47
C LEU A 62 -1.89 -2.02 -5.76
N PRO A 63 -2.12 -2.51 -6.99
CA PRO A 63 -3.31 -3.31 -7.26
C PRO A 63 -3.21 -4.62 -6.48
N SER A 64 -4.36 -5.14 -6.03
CA SER A 64 -4.39 -6.40 -5.30
C SER A 64 -3.87 -7.54 -6.17
N THR A 65 -2.91 -8.29 -5.64
CA THR A 65 -2.37 -9.50 -6.28
C THR A 65 -3.33 -10.70 -6.24
N SER A 66 -4.43 -10.60 -5.49
CA SER A 66 -5.45 -11.67 -5.44
C SER A 66 -6.04 -11.94 -6.83
N GLY A 67 -6.11 -13.24 -7.19
CA GLY A 67 -6.74 -13.70 -8.43
C GLY A 67 -8.24 -13.43 -8.49
N ARG A 68 -8.88 -13.19 -7.35
CA ARG A 68 -10.30 -12.78 -7.25
C ARG A 68 -10.57 -11.37 -7.80
N ASN A 69 -9.54 -10.57 -8.03
CA ASN A 69 -9.65 -9.21 -8.54
C ASN A 69 -9.22 -9.17 -10.01
N GLY A 70 -10.19 -9.40 -10.91
CA GLY A 70 -10.01 -9.45 -12.38
C GLY A 70 -9.98 -8.08 -13.08
N SER A 71 -10.03 -6.98 -12.32
CA SER A 71 -10.09 -5.61 -12.86
C SER A 71 -8.82 -5.16 -13.61
N LEU A 72 -7.69 -5.83 -13.39
CA LEU A 72 -6.40 -5.50 -14.01
C LEU A 72 -5.69 -6.75 -14.53
N THR A 73 -5.18 -6.66 -15.76
CA THR A 73 -4.32 -7.70 -16.35
C THR A 73 -3.03 -7.87 -15.56
N ARG A 74 -2.42 -9.06 -15.62
CA ARG A 74 -1.12 -9.34 -15.00
C ARG A 74 -0.05 -8.33 -15.42
N ALA A 75 -0.01 -7.98 -16.72
CA ALA A 75 0.92 -7.00 -17.26
C ALA A 75 0.74 -5.60 -16.61
N ARG A 76 -0.51 -5.15 -16.44
CA ARG A 76 -0.78 -3.89 -15.75
C ARG A 76 -0.40 -3.95 -14.27
N LYS A 77 -0.67 -5.06 -13.57
CA LYS A 77 -0.22 -5.24 -12.19
C LYS A 77 1.31 -5.12 -12.10
N LEU A 78 2.03 -5.83 -12.96
CA LEU A 78 3.49 -5.79 -13.02
C LEU A 78 4.03 -4.37 -13.26
N ALA A 79 3.38 -3.57 -14.11
CA ALA A 79 3.80 -2.19 -14.35
C ALA A 79 3.82 -1.32 -13.08
N TYR A 80 2.89 -1.53 -12.14
CA TYR A 80 2.91 -0.85 -10.84
C TYR A 80 4.09 -1.28 -9.96
N PHE A 81 4.39 -2.59 -9.90
CA PHE A 81 5.57 -3.09 -9.19
C PHE A 81 6.87 -2.56 -9.80
N CYS A 82 6.98 -2.51 -11.13
CA CYS A 82 8.13 -1.91 -11.82
C CYS A 82 8.24 -0.41 -11.55
N SER A 83 7.13 0.31 -11.39
CA SER A 83 7.13 1.73 -11.00
C SER A 83 7.70 1.93 -9.60
N LEU A 84 7.27 1.11 -8.64
CA LEU A 84 7.82 1.08 -7.28
C LEU A 84 9.34 0.77 -7.31
N ALA A 85 9.75 -0.27 -8.02
CA ALA A 85 11.16 -0.64 -8.11
C ALA A 85 12.02 0.49 -8.73
N ARG A 86 11.55 1.13 -9.79
CA ARG A 86 12.22 2.29 -10.38
C ARG A 86 12.31 3.46 -9.42
N TRP A 87 11.25 3.71 -8.65
CA TRP A 87 11.28 4.75 -7.62
C TRP A 87 12.31 4.43 -6.52
N MET A 88 12.32 3.21 -6.00
CA MET A 88 13.28 2.80 -4.98
C MET A 88 14.74 2.96 -5.43
N LYS A 89 15.03 2.62 -6.70
CA LYS A 89 16.36 2.80 -7.32
C LYS A 89 16.75 4.27 -7.40
N ARG A 90 15.85 5.15 -7.85
CA ARG A 90 16.14 6.60 -8.02
C ARG A 90 16.35 7.34 -6.71
N HIS A 91 15.69 6.90 -5.64
CA HIS A 91 15.76 7.57 -4.35
C HIS A 91 16.65 6.84 -3.36
N GLY A 92 17.36 5.79 -3.80
CA GLY A 92 18.10 4.83 -2.98
C GLY A 92 19.59 5.05 -2.86
N GLN A 93 20.03 6.28 -3.09
CA GLN A 93 21.33 6.76 -2.65
C GLN A 93 21.13 7.73 -1.50
#